data_AF-A0A927HBH5-F1
#
_entry.id   AF-A0A927HBH5-F1
#
_cell.length_a   1.000
_cell.length_b   1.000
_cell.length_c   1.000
_cell.angle_alpha   90.00
_cell.angle_beta   90.00
_cell.angle_gamma   90.00
#
_symmetry.space_group_name_H-M   'P 1'
#
loop_
_entity.id
_entity.type
_entity.pdbx_description
1 polymer ?
#
loop_
_entity_poly.entity_id
_entity_poly.type
_entity_poly.pdbx_seq_one_letter_code
_entity_poly.pdbx_strand_id
1 'polypeptide(L)'
;MLTNKDYKEMVEQKFRKPLKDIMYEICIERGLEKWEGAKELGVPENTFVRWRTDYRYGPLQYSADMAEKSRIKTINKYKQELENINLNRELVFQNEVSLRGFKELAERMLELKKMERTETDDSMSDYYGLHGLMNVAIWESIIKYIEQYESGGLQKQFERELKYVKQ
;
A
#
# COMPACT_ATOMS: atom_id res chain seq x y z
N MET A 1 -38.57 16.62 15.40
CA MET A 1 -37.51 16.54 14.37
C MET A 1 -37.13 15.09 14.21
N LEU A 2 -37.01 14.58 12.98
CA LEU A 2 -36.49 13.24 12.73
C LEU A 2 -35.03 13.16 13.17
N THR A 3 -34.65 12.06 13.81
CA THR A 3 -33.28 11.80 14.25
C THR A 3 -32.43 11.24 13.10
N ASN A 4 -31.10 11.22 13.25
CA ASN A 4 -30.20 10.63 12.27
C ASN A 4 -30.53 9.14 12.00
N LYS A 5 -30.97 8.42 13.05
CA LYS A 5 -31.40 7.02 12.93
C LYS A 5 -32.65 6.89 12.06
N ASP A 6 -33.64 7.76 12.25
CA ASP A 6 -34.87 7.74 11.46
C ASP A 6 -34.60 8.05 9.98
N TYR A 7 -33.71 9.03 9.70
CA TYR A 7 -33.28 9.32 8.33
C TYR A 7 -32.54 8.15 7.68
N LYS A 8 -31.67 7.48 8.44
CA LYS A 8 -30.94 6.31 7.94
C LYS A 8 -31.90 5.19 7.55
N GLU A 9 -32.83 4.83 8.43
CA GLU A 9 -33.81 3.77 8.17
C GLU A 9 -34.70 4.10 6.96
N MET A 10 -35.15 5.37 6.83
CA MET A 10 -35.91 5.83 5.68
C MET A 10 -35.13 5.69 4.36
N VAL A 11 -33.86 6.07 4.35
CA VAL A 11 -33.00 5.99 3.15
C VAL A 11 -32.69 4.53 2.80
N GLU A 12 -32.32 3.70 3.76
CA GLU A 12 -32.03 2.29 3.52
C GLU A 12 -33.27 1.53 3.01
N GLN A 13 -34.47 1.87 3.51
CA GLN A 13 -35.73 1.32 3.00
C GLN A 13 -36.05 1.80 1.58
N LYS A 14 -35.87 3.09 1.29
CA LYS A 14 -36.14 3.68 -0.03
C LYS A 14 -35.28 3.03 -1.13
N PHE A 15 -34.00 2.80 -0.84
CA PHE A 15 -33.03 2.29 -1.82
C PHE A 15 -32.77 0.78 -1.70
N ARG A 16 -33.30 0.11 -0.67
CA ARG A 16 -33.10 -1.32 -0.36
C ARG A 16 -31.62 -1.74 -0.32
N LYS A 17 -30.76 -0.83 0.11
CA LYS A 17 -29.31 -1.00 0.23
C LYS A 17 -28.85 -0.44 1.58
N PRO A 18 -27.74 -0.94 2.15
CA PRO A 18 -27.10 -0.29 3.29
C PRO A 18 -26.70 1.16 2.96
N LEU A 19 -26.78 2.05 3.95
CA LEU A 19 -26.44 3.47 3.76
C LEU A 19 -25.02 3.66 3.21
N LYS A 20 -24.08 2.80 3.61
CA LYS A 20 -22.70 2.81 3.11
C LYS A 20 -22.63 2.71 1.59
N ASP A 21 -23.37 1.78 1.00
CA ASP A 21 -23.33 1.52 -0.44
C ASP A 21 -24.06 2.63 -1.22
N ILE A 22 -25.16 3.15 -0.65
CA ILE A 22 -25.88 4.31 -1.18
C ILE A 22 -24.97 5.54 -1.23
N MET A 23 -24.22 5.79 -0.15
CA MET A 23 -23.27 6.90 -0.09
C MET A 23 -22.10 6.73 -1.06
N TYR A 24 -21.66 5.50 -1.32
CA TYR A 24 -20.66 5.22 -2.35
C TYR A 24 -21.18 5.57 -3.75
N GLU A 25 -22.36 5.06 -4.13
CA GLU A 25 -23.00 5.32 -5.42
C GLU A 25 -23.22 6.84 -5.64
N ILE A 26 -23.79 7.52 -4.64
CA ILE A 26 -24.13 8.95 -4.75
C ILE A 26 -22.88 9.84 -4.79
N CYS A 27 -21.88 9.59 -3.95
CA CYS A 27 -20.71 10.46 -3.87
C CYS A 27 -19.59 10.12 -4.86
N ILE A 28 -19.48 8.86 -5.32
CA ILE A 28 -18.35 8.41 -6.14
C ILE A 28 -18.76 8.08 -7.56
N GLU A 29 -19.78 7.25 -7.75
CA GLU A 29 -20.22 6.89 -9.10
C GLU A 29 -20.92 8.06 -9.78
N ARG A 30 -21.77 8.78 -9.03
CA ARG A 30 -22.56 9.90 -9.55
C ARG A 30 -21.96 11.28 -9.27
N GLY A 31 -20.96 11.36 -8.38
CA GLY A 31 -20.23 12.60 -8.08
C GLY A 31 -21.08 13.75 -7.51
N LEU A 32 -22.22 13.45 -6.87
CA LEU A 32 -23.17 14.48 -6.45
C LEU A 32 -22.61 15.37 -5.33
N GLU A 33 -22.83 16.68 -5.46
CA GLU A 33 -22.44 17.65 -4.43
C GLU A 33 -23.38 17.63 -3.22
N LYS A 34 -23.01 18.36 -2.15
CA LYS A 34 -23.68 18.31 -0.84
C LYS A 34 -25.20 18.54 -0.93
N TRP A 35 -25.60 19.54 -1.70
CA TRP A 35 -27.01 19.91 -1.86
C TRP A 35 -27.78 18.90 -2.70
N GLU A 36 -27.19 18.43 -3.81
CA GLU A 36 -27.81 17.46 -4.72
C GLU A 36 -27.99 16.11 -4.06
N GLY A 37 -26.97 15.61 -3.35
CA GLY A 37 -27.05 14.36 -2.63
C GLY A 37 -28.04 14.40 -1.46
N ALA A 38 -28.12 15.52 -0.74
CA ALA A 38 -29.12 15.71 0.31
C ALA A 38 -30.56 15.68 -0.25
N LYS A 39 -30.78 16.35 -1.39
CA LYS A 39 -32.06 16.38 -2.09
C LYS A 39 -32.47 14.99 -2.60
N GLU A 40 -31.53 14.24 -3.20
CA GLU A 40 -31.76 12.89 -3.71
C GLU A 40 -32.18 11.91 -2.59
N LEU A 41 -31.51 12.01 -1.45
CA LEU A 41 -31.80 11.18 -0.27
C LEU A 41 -33.02 11.66 0.52
N GLY A 42 -33.50 12.88 0.27
CA GLY A 42 -34.60 13.48 1.03
C GLY A 42 -34.23 13.76 2.49
N VAL A 43 -32.95 14.11 2.74
CA VAL A 43 -32.43 14.38 4.09
C VAL A 43 -31.89 15.80 4.19
N PRO A 44 -31.82 16.38 5.41
CA PRO A 44 -31.14 17.66 5.60
C PRO A 44 -29.68 17.63 5.15
N GLU A 45 -29.18 18.74 4.62
CA GLU A 45 -27.81 18.85 4.12
C GLU A 45 -26.77 18.44 5.18
N ASN A 46 -26.93 18.89 6.42
CA ASN A 46 -26.03 18.53 7.52
C ASN A 46 -26.00 17.02 7.79
N THR A 47 -27.13 16.32 7.60
CA THR A 47 -27.20 14.86 7.72
C THR A 47 -26.42 14.20 6.59
N PHE A 48 -26.59 14.68 5.36
CA PHE A 48 -25.84 14.19 4.19
C PHE A 48 -24.33 14.43 4.35
N VAL A 49 -23.91 15.63 4.75
CA VAL A 49 -22.51 15.99 4.97
C VAL A 49 -21.88 15.09 6.04
N ARG A 50 -22.59 14.85 7.14
CA ARG A 50 -22.12 13.94 8.19
C ARG A 50 -21.93 12.52 7.65
N TRP A 51 -22.91 11.95 6.94
CA TRP A 51 -22.77 10.62 6.34
C TRP A 51 -21.68 10.55 5.29
N ARG A 52 -21.53 11.60 4.47
CA ARG A 52 -20.44 11.70 3.49
C ARG A 52 -19.09 11.63 4.19
N THR A 53 -18.93 12.33 5.31
CA THR A 53 -17.74 12.21 6.17
C THR A 53 -17.61 10.82 6.78
N ASP A 54 -18.65 10.26 7.39
CA ASP A 54 -18.58 8.99 8.10
C ASP A 54 -18.28 7.80 7.16
N TYR A 55 -18.83 7.80 5.93
CA TYR A 55 -18.77 6.67 5.01
C TYR A 55 -17.73 6.81 3.89
N ARG A 56 -17.33 8.04 3.49
CA ARG A 56 -16.41 8.22 2.35
C ARG A 56 -15.20 9.09 2.64
N TYR A 57 -15.31 10.11 3.47
CA TYR A 57 -14.18 10.97 3.86
C TYR A 57 -13.69 10.71 5.29
N GLY A 58 -14.06 9.55 5.84
CA GLY A 58 -13.68 9.17 7.18
C GLY A 58 -12.20 8.82 7.23
N PRO A 59 -11.53 8.94 8.39
CA PRO A 59 -10.10 8.65 8.52
C PRO A 59 -9.70 7.27 8.00
N LEU A 60 -10.57 6.27 8.16
CA LEU A 60 -10.33 4.90 7.67
C LEU A 60 -10.36 4.80 6.15
N GLN A 61 -11.33 5.43 5.49
CA GLN A 61 -11.43 5.39 4.03
C GLN A 61 -10.33 6.23 3.39
N TYR A 62 -9.99 7.39 3.97
CA TYR A 62 -8.83 8.17 3.54
C TYR A 62 -7.53 7.36 3.65
N SER A 63 -7.35 6.63 4.76
CA SER A 63 -6.20 5.74 4.94
C SER A 63 -6.17 4.64 3.88
N ALA A 64 -7.30 4.00 3.59
CA ALA A 64 -7.42 2.98 2.55
C ALA A 64 -7.09 3.53 1.16
N ASP A 65 -7.64 4.69 0.79
CA ASP A 65 -7.38 5.36 -0.49
C ASP A 65 -5.89 5.77 -0.61
N MET A 66 -5.25 6.20 0.49
CA MET A 66 -3.83 6.54 0.51
C MET A 66 -2.94 5.29 0.41
N ALA A 67 -3.34 4.19 1.05
CA ALA A 67 -2.66 2.91 0.93
C ALA A 67 -2.73 2.37 -0.51
N GLU A 68 -3.90 2.47 -1.15
CA GLU A 68 -4.13 2.14 -2.55
C GLU A 68 -3.19 2.93 -3.48
N LYS A 69 -3.19 4.26 -3.36
CA LYS A 69 -2.30 5.13 -4.14
C LYS A 69 -0.83 4.79 -3.92
N SER A 70 -0.44 4.51 -2.67
CA SER A 70 0.93 4.12 -2.33
C SER A 70 1.32 2.77 -2.93
N ARG A 71 0.37 1.82 -2.97
CA ARG A 71 0.54 0.51 -3.62
C ARG A 71 0.78 0.68 -5.12
N ILE A 72 -0.12 1.39 -5.81
CA ILE A 72 -0.01 1.66 -7.27
C ILE A 72 1.34 2.33 -7.59
N LYS A 73 1.71 3.37 -6.83
CA LYS A 73 2.99 4.07 -7.02
C LYS A 73 4.18 3.12 -6.88
N THR A 74 4.17 2.27 -5.86
CA THR A 74 5.24 1.29 -5.61
C THR A 74 5.33 0.25 -6.74
N ILE A 75 4.19 -0.29 -7.19
CA ILE A 75 4.14 -1.24 -8.30
C ILE A 75 4.70 -0.60 -9.58
N ASN A 76 4.29 0.63 -9.90
CA ASN A 76 4.80 1.34 -11.08
C ASN A 76 6.30 1.59 -11.00
N LYS A 77 6.82 1.94 -9.82
CA LYS A 77 8.27 2.05 -9.58
C LYS A 77 8.98 0.73 -9.90
N TYR A 78 8.45 -0.40 -9.42
CA TYR A 78 9.05 -1.71 -9.71
C TYR A 78 9.01 -2.06 -11.20
N LYS A 79 7.90 -1.76 -11.90
CA LYS A 79 7.82 -1.94 -13.36
C LYS A 79 8.90 -1.14 -14.10
N GLN A 80 9.15 0.10 -13.68
CA GLN A 80 10.21 0.95 -14.26
C GLN A 80 11.61 0.39 -13.98
N GLU A 81 11.88 -0.03 -12.75
CA GLU A 81 13.17 -0.62 -12.38
C GLU A 81 13.45 -1.92 -13.16
N LEU A 82 12.42 -2.70 -13.49
CA LEU A 82 12.52 -3.98 -14.19
C LEU A 82 12.50 -3.86 -15.72
N GLU A 83 12.16 -2.70 -16.30
CA GLU A 83 11.89 -2.54 -17.74
C GLU A 83 13.02 -3.04 -18.65
N ASN A 84 14.27 -2.88 -18.21
CA ASN A 84 15.46 -3.26 -18.98
C ASN A 84 16.25 -4.41 -18.34
N ILE A 85 15.66 -5.12 -17.38
CA ILE A 85 16.33 -6.19 -16.64
C ILE A 85 16.04 -7.53 -17.29
N ASN A 86 17.09 -8.22 -17.74
CA ASN A 86 16.99 -9.62 -18.13
C ASN A 86 17.03 -10.53 -16.88
N LEU A 87 15.88 -11.09 -16.50
CA LEU A 87 15.76 -12.01 -15.36
C LEU A 87 16.44 -13.37 -15.58
N ASN A 88 16.78 -13.74 -16.82
CA ASN A 88 17.42 -15.01 -17.16
C ASN A 88 18.92 -14.87 -17.42
N ARG A 89 19.52 -13.70 -17.15
CA ARG A 89 20.97 -13.52 -17.29
C ARG A 89 21.72 -14.46 -16.34
N GLU A 90 22.83 -15.00 -16.83
CA GLU A 90 23.71 -15.88 -16.06
C GLU A 90 24.31 -15.14 -14.86
N LEU A 91 24.62 -15.90 -13.81
CA LEU A 91 25.30 -15.43 -12.62
C LEU A 91 26.81 -15.35 -12.89
N VAL A 92 27.38 -14.15 -12.73
CA VAL A 92 28.81 -13.89 -12.95
C VAL A 92 29.66 -14.60 -11.91
N PHE A 93 29.21 -14.64 -10.66
CA PHE A 93 29.97 -15.17 -9.52
C PHE A 93 29.49 -16.55 -9.05
N GLN A 94 28.80 -17.32 -9.91
CA GLN A 94 28.21 -18.63 -9.54
C GLN A 94 29.20 -19.67 -9.02
N ASN A 95 30.47 -19.57 -9.42
CA ASN A 95 31.50 -20.56 -9.09
C ASN A 95 32.31 -20.19 -7.83
N GLU A 96 31.93 -19.13 -7.11
CA GLU A 96 32.60 -18.71 -5.89
C GLU A 96 31.65 -18.57 -4.71
N VAL A 97 32.13 -18.95 -3.52
CA VAL A 97 31.47 -18.64 -2.24
C VAL A 97 32.07 -17.34 -1.73
N SER A 98 31.53 -16.22 -2.18
CA SER A 98 32.04 -14.89 -1.87
C SER A 98 30.91 -13.91 -1.50
N LEU A 99 31.28 -12.80 -0.86
CA LEU A 99 30.32 -11.73 -0.58
C LEU A 99 29.78 -11.08 -1.85
N ARG A 100 30.59 -11.03 -2.93
CA ARG A 100 30.16 -10.50 -4.23
C ARG A 100 29.15 -11.42 -4.91
N GLY A 101 29.36 -12.73 -4.85
CA GLY A 101 28.38 -13.70 -5.31
C GLY A 101 27.10 -13.68 -4.48
N PHE A 102 27.21 -13.50 -3.15
CA PHE A 102 26.02 -13.30 -2.31
C PHE A 102 25.27 -12.02 -2.65
N LYS A 103 25.98 -10.91 -2.92
CA LYS A 103 25.39 -9.65 -3.35
C LYS A 103 24.64 -9.80 -4.67
N GLU A 104 25.27 -10.43 -5.66
CA GLU A 104 24.63 -10.72 -6.94
C GLU A 104 23.35 -11.52 -6.72
N LEU A 105 23.39 -12.63 -5.98
CA LEU A 105 22.21 -13.43 -5.68
C LEU A 105 21.11 -12.61 -4.96
N ALA A 106 21.47 -11.75 -4.01
CA ALA A 106 20.51 -10.88 -3.33
C ALA A 106 19.83 -9.89 -4.30
N GLU A 107 20.59 -9.32 -5.24
CA GLU A 107 20.06 -8.45 -6.31
C GLU A 107 19.13 -9.24 -7.24
N ARG A 108 19.48 -10.47 -7.65
CA ARG A 108 18.61 -11.33 -8.46
C ARG A 108 17.33 -11.70 -7.73
N MET A 109 17.41 -12.01 -6.44
CA MET A 109 16.25 -12.30 -5.61
C MET A 109 15.36 -11.06 -5.46
N LEU A 110 15.94 -9.88 -5.29
CA LEU A 110 15.19 -8.63 -5.26
C LEU A 110 14.39 -8.41 -6.55
N GLU A 111 15.02 -8.59 -7.70
CA GLU A 111 14.37 -8.48 -9.01
C GLU A 111 13.20 -9.45 -9.16
N LEU A 112 13.39 -10.72 -8.77
CA LEU A 112 12.33 -11.73 -8.80
C LEU A 112 11.15 -11.34 -7.90
N LYS A 113 11.42 -10.87 -6.68
CA LYS A 113 10.36 -10.46 -5.74
C LYS A 113 9.64 -9.19 -6.17
N LYS A 114 10.32 -8.27 -6.85
CA LYS A 114 9.68 -7.13 -7.51
C LYS A 114 8.78 -7.59 -8.66
N MET A 115 9.24 -8.53 -9.50
CA MET A 115 8.46 -9.05 -10.63
C MET A 115 7.19 -9.77 -10.18
N GLU A 116 7.31 -10.73 -9.24
CA GLU A 116 6.17 -11.44 -8.64
C GLU A 116 5.08 -10.45 -8.19
N ARG A 117 5.50 -9.34 -7.57
CA ARG A 117 4.58 -8.32 -7.05
C ARG A 117 3.93 -7.47 -8.14
N THR A 118 4.59 -7.27 -9.28
CA THR A 118 4.00 -6.54 -10.41
C THR A 118 3.01 -7.39 -11.22
N GLU A 119 3.13 -8.71 -11.14
CA GLU A 119 2.30 -9.69 -11.87
C GLU A 119 1.14 -10.23 -11.03
N THR A 120 1.20 -10.15 -9.69
CA THR A 120 0.12 -10.60 -8.81
C THR A 120 -1.10 -9.71 -8.96
N ASP A 121 -2.24 -10.31 -9.32
CA ASP A 121 -3.52 -9.61 -9.47
C ASP A 121 -4.06 -9.13 -8.12
N ASP A 122 -4.75 -7.99 -8.09
CA ASP A 122 -5.23 -7.29 -6.87
C ASP A 122 -6.23 -8.11 -6.02
N SER A 123 -6.61 -9.31 -6.48
CA SER A 123 -7.55 -10.23 -5.82
C SER A 123 -6.90 -11.17 -4.79
N MET A 124 -5.57 -11.24 -4.71
CA MET A 124 -4.88 -12.05 -3.71
C MET A 124 -4.83 -11.34 -2.35
N SER A 125 -5.26 -12.05 -1.30
CA SER A 125 -5.51 -11.52 0.04
C SER A 125 -4.37 -10.67 0.63
N ASP A 126 -4.72 -9.75 1.53
CA ASP A 126 -3.81 -8.88 2.28
C ASP A 126 -2.58 -9.60 2.85
N TYR A 127 -2.70 -10.90 3.16
CA TYR A 127 -1.61 -11.75 3.64
C TYR A 127 -0.50 -11.93 2.60
N TYR A 128 -0.84 -12.21 1.34
CA TYR A 128 0.13 -12.33 0.24
C TYR A 128 0.72 -10.96 -0.11
N GLY A 129 -0.09 -9.90 -0.03
CA GLY A 129 0.35 -8.52 -0.23
C GLY A 129 1.43 -8.08 0.77
N LEU A 130 1.23 -8.35 2.06
CA LEU A 130 2.20 -8.01 3.12
C LEU A 130 3.46 -8.89 3.04
N HIS A 131 3.31 -10.19 2.85
CA HIS A 131 4.44 -11.09 2.69
C HIS A 131 5.33 -10.68 1.51
N GLY A 132 4.73 -10.31 0.37
CA GLY A 132 5.48 -9.77 -0.77
C GLY A 132 6.22 -8.45 -0.45
N LEU A 133 5.64 -7.55 0.37
CA LEU A 133 6.28 -6.28 0.74
C LEU A 133 7.51 -6.55 1.58
N MET A 134 7.34 -7.42 2.58
CA MET A 134 8.42 -7.78 3.48
C MET A 134 9.57 -8.43 2.73
N ASN A 135 9.28 -9.32 1.76
CA ASN A 135 10.33 -9.95 0.97
C ASN A 135 11.17 -8.93 0.17
N VAL A 136 10.52 -7.97 -0.51
CA VAL A 136 11.25 -6.90 -1.20
C VAL A 136 12.11 -6.09 -0.21
N ALA A 137 11.52 -5.66 0.91
CA ALA A 137 12.21 -4.88 1.93
C ALA A 137 13.40 -5.63 2.57
N ILE A 138 13.28 -6.95 2.76
CA ILE A 138 14.36 -7.81 3.28
C ILE A 138 15.52 -7.82 2.29
N TRP A 139 15.29 -8.07 1.00
CA TRP A 139 16.36 -8.11 0.01
C TRP A 139 17.02 -6.74 -0.19
N GLU A 140 16.25 -5.64 -0.20
CA GLU A 140 16.81 -4.28 -0.20
C GLU A 140 17.69 -4.02 1.03
N SER A 141 17.26 -4.49 2.20
CA SER A 141 18.03 -4.35 3.44
C SER A 141 19.31 -5.17 3.41
N ILE A 142 19.26 -6.40 2.91
CA ILE A 142 20.44 -7.27 2.75
C ILE A 142 21.47 -6.59 1.85
N ILE A 143 21.07 -6.13 0.66
CA ILE A 143 21.97 -5.44 -0.28
C ILE A 143 22.60 -4.22 0.39
N LYS A 144 21.78 -3.39 1.06
CA LYS A 144 22.27 -2.23 1.80
C LYS A 144 23.29 -2.60 2.89
N TYR A 145 23.07 -3.68 3.64
CA TYR A 145 24.02 -4.13 4.66
C TYR A 145 25.33 -4.63 4.04
N ILE A 146 25.26 -5.29 2.88
CA ILE A 146 26.45 -5.68 2.13
C ILE A 146 27.23 -4.44 1.71
N GLU A 147 26.58 -3.43 1.13
CA GLU A 147 27.23 -2.16 0.75
C GLU A 147 27.84 -1.41 1.94
N GLN A 148 27.14 -1.40 3.08
CA GLN A 148 27.66 -0.84 4.32
C GLN A 148 28.87 -1.61 4.85
N TYR A 149 28.88 -2.93 4.70
CA TYR A 149 30.03 -3.74 5.06
C TYR A 149 31.21 -3.46 4.14
N GLU A 150 30.99 -3.46 2.81
CA GLU A 150 32.02 -3.18 1.80
C GLU A 150 32.66 -1.79 1.98
N SER A 151 31.89 -0.80 2.41
CA SER A 151 32.37 0.57 2.69
C SER A 151 32.97 0.76 4.08
N GLY A 152 32.98 -0.27 4.93
CA GLY A 152 33.35 -0.18 6.35
C GLY A 152 32.36 0.61 7.22
N GLY A 153 31.23 1.06 6.66
CA GLY A 153 30.17 1.77 7.37
C GLY A 153 29.53 0.91 8.48
N LEU A 154 29.39 -0.39 8.25
CA LEU A 154 28.80 -1.31 9.22
C LEU A 154 29.66 -1.44 10.48
N GLN A 155 30.98 -1.48 10.33
CA GLN A 155 31.91 -1.50 11.47
C GLN A 155 31.81 -0.19 12.27
N LYS A 156 31.79 0.96 11.59
CA LYS A 156 31.62 2.28 12.26
C LYS A 156 30.30 2.36 13.01
N GLN A 157 29.22 1.82 12.43
CA GLN A 157 27.93 1.74 13.10
C GLN A 157 28.03 0.89 14.37
N PHE A 158 28.60 -0.31 14.29
CA PHE A 158 28.81 -1.18 15.46
C PHE A 158 29.59 -0.47 16.57
N GLU A 159 30.71 0.18 16.23
CA GLU A 159 31.52 0.93 17.19
C GLU A 159 30.74 2.08 17.86
N ARG A 160 29.86 2.74 17.12
CA ARG A 160 28.99 3.80 17.65
C ARG A 160 27.93 3.24 18.59
N GLU A 161 27.21 2.20 18.19
CA GLU A 161 26.18 1.57 19.04
C GLU A 161 26.81 1.02 20.33
N LEU A 162 28.00 0.42 20.25
CA LEU A 162 28.73 -0.08 21.41
C LEU A 162 29.08 1.02 22.42
N LYS A 163 29.37 2.24 21.94
CA LYS A 163 29.61 3.39 22.82
C LYS A 163 28.34 3.84 23.55
N TYR A 164 27.20 3.83 22.88
CA TYR A 164 25.91 4.20 23.49
C TYR A 164 25.46 3.20 24.55
N VAL A 165 25.67 1.90 24.33
CA VAL A 165 25.27 0.86 25.29
C VAL A 165 26.16 0.81 26.54
N LYS A 166 27.40 1.33 26.46
CA LYS A 166 28.35 1.37 27.57
C LYS A 166 28.28 2.65 28.41
N GLN A 167 27.38 3.57 28.10
CA GLN A 167 27.07 4.76 28.91
C GLN A 167 25.92 4.44 29.87
#